data_AF-A0A699QKE4-F1
#
_entry.id   AF-A0A699QKE4-F1
#
_cell.length_a   1.000
_cell.length_b   1.000
_cell.length_c   1.000
_cell.angle_alpha   90.00
_cell.angle_beta   90.00
_cell.angle_gamma   90.00
#
_symmetry.space_group_name_H-M   'P 1'
#
loop_
_entity.id
_entity.type
_entity.pdbx_description
1 polymer ?
#
loop_
_entity_poly.entity_id
_entity_poly.type
_entity_poly.pdbx_seq_one_letter_code
_entity_poly.pdbx_strand_id
1 'polypeptide(L)'
;ANTVLTLKKLGIDDLVHFDFMDPPAPETLMRALEVLNYLGALDDEGNLTKLGEIMSEFPLDPQMGKMLVVSPEFNCSNEILSVSAMLS
;
A
#
# COMPACT_ATOMS: atom_id res chain seq x y z
N ALA A 1 -4.61 5.12 -2.45
CA ALA A 1 -4.27 3.73 -2.12
C ALA A 1 -3.76 3.58 -0.68
N ASN A 2 -2.98 4.54 -0.15
CA ASN A 2 -2.43 4.45 1.20
C ASN A 2 -3.50 4.22 2.29
N THR A 3 -4.60 4.97 2.28
CA THR A 3 -5.73 4.78 3.21
C THR A 3 -6.31 3.37 3.19
N VAL A 4 -6.43 2.77 1.99
CA VAL A 4 -6.97 1.40 1.83
C VAL A 4 -6.02 0.36 2.43
N LEU A 5 -4.70 0.55 2.25
CA LEU A 5 -3.68 -0.31 2.85
C LEU A 5 -3.74 -0.26 4.39
N THR A 6 -3.86 0.95 4.96
CA THR A 6 -3.97 1.12 6.42
C THR A 6 -5.27 0.52 6.97
N LEU A 7 -6.39 0.69 6.28
CA LEU A 7 -7.66 0.09 6.68
C LEU A 7 -7.58 -1.45 6.65
N LYS A 8 -6.97 -2.03 5.63
CA LYS A 8 -6.73 -3.48 5.56
C LYS A 8 -5.80 -3.97 6.67
N LYS A 9 -4.75 -3.23 7.01
CA LYS A 9 -3.89 -3.53 8.16
C LYS A 9 -4.64 -3.53 9.49
N LEU A 10 -5.62 -2.63 9.64
CA LEU A 10 -6.48 -2.57 10.83
C LEU A 10 -7.49 -3.74 10.90
N GLY A 11 -7.52 -4.63 9.91
CA GLY A 11 -8.44 -5.77 9.86
C GLY A 11 -9.83 -5.41 9.33
N ILE A 12 -9.95 -4.29 8.62
CA ILE A 12 -11.21 -3.89 7.99
C ILE A 12 -11.24 -4.47 6.59
N ASP A 13 -11.95 -5.59 6.44
CA ASP A 13 -12.15 -6.25 5.15
C ASP A 13 -13.29 -5.63 4.34
N ASP A 14 -14.32 -5.13 5.02
CA ASP A 14 -15.49 -4.53 4.38
C ASP A 14 -15.32 -3.03 4.22
N LEU A 15 -14.60 -2.65 3.18
CA LEU A 15 -14.42 -1.25 2.78
C LEU A 15 -15.70 -0.64 2.20
N VAL A 16 -16.69 -1.44 1.81
CA VAL A 16 -17.94 -0.96 1.18
C VAL A 16 -18.92 -0.50 2.24
N HIS A 17 -18.98 -1.18 3.38
CA HIS A 17 -19.80 -0.79 4.54
C HIS A 17 -19.01 0.01 5.59
N PHE A 18 -17.76 0.39 5.31
CA PHE A 18 -17.02 1.25 6.22
C PHE A 18 -17.68 2.62 6.30
N ASP A 19 -17.86 3.12 7.52
CA ASP A 19 -18.60 4.35 7.83
C ASP A 19 -17.74 5.58 7.50
N PHE A 20 -17.52 5.81 6.20
CA PHE A 20 -16.86 7.01 5.71
C PHE A 20 -17.79 8.22 5.86
N MET A 21 -17.26 9.32 6.41
CA MET A 21 -17.99 10.59 6.49
C MET A 21 -18.44 11.11 5.11
N ASP A 22 -17.63 10.85 4.08
CA ASP A 22 -17.97 11.02 2.67
C ASP A 22 -17.43 9.78 1.93
N PRO A 23 -18.29 8.83 1.54
CA PRO A 23 -17.84 7.58 0.94
C PRO A 23 -17.24 7.85 -0.45
N PRO A 24 -16.00 7.40 -0.70
CA PRO A 24 -15.41 7.52 -2.02
C PRO A 24 -16.17 6.68 -3.04
N ALA A 25 -16.09 7.06 -4.32
CA ALA A 25 -16.71 6.29 -5.39
C ALA A 25 -16.22 4.83 -5.39
N PRO A 26 -17.11 3.82 -5.57
CA PRO A 26 -16.74 2.40 -5.56
C PRO A 26 -15.62 2.06 -6.54
N GLU A 27 -15.61 2.70 -7.71
CA GLU A 27 -14.57 2.54 -8.73
C GLU A 27 -13.19 2.97 -8.22
N THR A 28 -13.12 3.99 -7.37
CA THR A 28 -11.85 4.48 -6.80
C THR A 28 -11.31 3.49 -5.77
N LEU A 29 -12.18 2.87 -4.98
CA LEU A 29 -11.82 1.79 -4.06
C LEU A 29 -11.32 0.56 -4.80
N MET A 30 -12.04 0.13 -5.84
CA MET A 30 -11.63 -1.00 -6.70
C MET A 30 -10.26 -0.74 -7.31
N ARG A 31 -10.04 0.44 -7.90
CA ARG A 31 -8.74 0.80 -8.48
C ARG A 31 -7.62 0.81 -7.45
N ALA A 32 -7.88 1.26 -6.23
CA ALA A 32 -6.88 1.22 -5.16
C ALA A 32 -6.53 -0.23 -4.76
N LEU A 33 -7.52 -1.13 -4.69
CA LEU A 33 -7.30 -2.55 -4.43
C LEU A 33 -6.51 -3.23 -5.55
N GLU A 34 -6.84 -2.96 -6.81
CA GLU A 34 -6.10 -3.47 -7.97
C GLU A 34 -4.63 -3.02 -7.96
N VAL A 35 -4.38 -1.75 -7.66
CA VAL A 35 -3.01 -1.22 -7.55
C VAL A 35 -2.23 -1.91 -6.44
N LEU A 36 -2.86 -2.13 -5.28
CA LEU A 36 -2.24 -2.83 -4.15
C LEU A 36 -1.97 -4.31 -4.47
N ASN A 37 -2.86 -4.99 -5.19
CA ASN A 37 -2.65 -6.34 -5.69
C ASN A 37 -1.48 -6.38 -6.68
N TYR A 38 -1.45 -5.46 -7.65
CA TYR A 38 -0.34 -5.34 -8.62
C TYR A 38 1.01 -5.06 -7.96
N LEU A 39 1.02 -4.32 -6.85
CA LEU A 39 2.22 -4.08 -6.05
C LEU A 39 2.62 -5.31 -5.22
N GLY A 40 1.76 -6.32 -5.08
CA GLY A 40 1.99 -7.50 -4.24
C GLY A 40 1.77 -7.24 -2.75
N ALA A 41 1.09 -6.14 -2.40
CA ALA A 41 0.72 -5.82 -1.02
C ALA A 41 -0.53 -6.61 -0.57
N LEU A 42 -1.38 -6.99 -1.52
CA LEU A 42 -2.53 -7.86 -1.31
C LEU A 42 -2.37 -9.15 -2.12
N ASP A 43 -2.99 -10.22 -1.64
CA ASP A 43 -3.14 -11.49 -2.37
C ASP A 43 -4.44 -11.49 -3.21
N ASP A 44 -4.62 -12.47 -4.09
CA ASP A 44 -5.83 -12.61 -4.93
C ASP A 44 -7.12 -12.79 -4.11
N GLU A 45 -7.01 -13.27 -2.86
CA GLU A 45 -8.11 -13.34 -1.91
C GLU A 45 -8.38 -12.02 -1.16
N GLY A 46 -7.61 -10.96 -1.43
CA GLY A 46 -7.73 -9.65 -0.79
C GLY A 46 -7.12 -9.57 0.62
N ASN A 47 -6.31 -10.56 0.98
CA ASN A 47 -5.58 -10.60 2.26
C ASN A 47 -4.26 -9.82 2.17
N LEU A 48 -3.84 -9.21 3.28
CA LEU A 48 -2.57 -8.51 3.35
C LEU A 48 -1.40 -9.50 3.31
N THR A 49 -0.46 -9.30 2.38
CA THR A 49 0.77 -10.12 2.30
C THR A 49 1.82 -9.63 3.30
N LYS A 50 2.87 -10.43 3.54
CA LYS A 50 4.04 -9.99 4.33
C LYS A 50 4.69 -8.73 3.77
N LEU A 51 4.71 -8.58 2.44
CA LEU A 51 5.22 -7.39 1.78
C LEU A 51 4.31 -6.18 2.07
N GLY A 52 2.99 -6.36 1.96
CA GLY A 52 2.00 -5.32 2.31
C GLY A 52 2.06 -4.89 3.76
N GLU A 53 2.32 -5.81 4.68
CA GLU A 53 2.50 -5.54 6.11
C GLU A 53 3.70 -4.63 6.36
N ILE A 54 4.87 -4.95 5.79
CA ILE A 54 6.07 -4.11 5.88
C ILE A 54 5.83 -2.75 5.21
N MET A 55 5.19 -2.72 4.04
CA MET A 55 4.86 -1.46 3.35
C MET A 55 3.96 -0.56 4.19
N SER A 56 3.04 -1.14 4.96
CA SER A 56 2.10 -0.41 5.82
C SER A 56 2.74 0.22 7.06
N GLU A 57 3.98 -0.15 7.39
CA GLU A 57 4.76 0.49 8.46
C GLU A 57 5.35 1.83 8.01
N PHE A 58 5.51 2.03 6.70
CA PHE A 58 6.07 3.26 6.15
C PHE A 58 4.97 4.30 5.90
N PRO A 59 5.14 5.56 6.34
CA PRO A 59 4.20 6.64 6.07
C PRO A 59 4.40 7.21 4.65
N LEU A 60 4.56 6.34 3.66
CA LEU A 60 4.85 6.67 2.28
C LEU A 60 3.80 6.07 1.36
N ASP A 61 3.74 6.52 0.11
CA ASP A 61 2.91 5.86 -0.88
C ASP A 61 3.36 4.40 -1.11
N PRO A 62 2.42 3.47 -1.30
CA PRO A 62 2.74 2.04 -1.41
C PRO A 62 3.68 1.74 -2.58
N GLN A 63 3.68 2.57 -3.64
CA GLN A 63 4.65 2.42 -4.74
C GLN A 63 6.09 2.66 -4.27
N MET A 64 6.31 3.68 -3.44
CA MET A 64 7.64 4.01 -2.88
C MET A 64 8.01 3.04 -1.75
N GLY A 65 7.03 2.65 -0.93
CA GLY A 65 7.22 1.61 0.08
C GLY A 65 7.72 0.30 -0.54
N LYS A 66 7.14 -0.15 -1.65
CA LYS A 66 7.64 -1.32 -2.39
C LYS A 66 9.06 -1.11 -2.90
N MET A 67 9.36 0.06 -3.45
CA MET A 67 10.68 0.40 -3.97
C MET A 67 11.76 0.29 -2.87
N LEU A 68 11.47 0.75 -1.66
CA LEU A 68 12.35 0.64 -0.49
C LEU A 68 12.45 -0.79 0.06
N VAL A 69 11.37 -1.57 0.00
CA VAL A 69 11.38 -2.97 0.46
C VAL A 69 12.25 -3.84 -0.46
N VAL A 70 12.26 -3.56 -1.77
CA VAL A 70 12.99 -4.34 -2.77
C VAL A 70 14.41 -3.81 -3.01
N SER A 71 14.72 -2.55 -2.66
CA SER A 71 16.05 -1.96 -2.86
C SER A 71 17.23 -2.71 -2.23
N PRO A 72 17.10 -3.45 -1.11
CA PRO A 72 18.19 -4.24 -0.56
C PRO A 72 18.65 -5.36 -1.51
N GLU A 73 17.74 -5.94 -2.29
CA GLU A 73 18.07 -7.00 -3.26
C GLU A 73 18.97 -6.48 -4.40
N PHE A 74 18.86 -5.19 -4.72
CA PHE A 74 19.63 -4.51 -5.75
C PHE A 74 20.85 -3.75 -5.19
N ASN A 75 21.13 -3.84 -3.89
CA ASN A 75 22.20 -3.09 -3.19
C ASN A 75 22.16 -1.56 -3.41
N CYS A 76 20.98 -0.98 -3.70
CA CYS A 76 20.81 0.45 -3.99
C CYS A 76 19.96 1.18 -2.93
N SER A 77 19.96 0.69 -1.69
CA SER A 77 19.04 1.18 -0.65
C SER A 77 19.29 2.64 -0.27
N ASN A 78 20.53 3.12 -0.30
CA ASN A 78 20.85 4.51 0.04
C ASN A 78 20.36 5.51 -1.01
N GLU A 79 20.49 5.13 -2.28
CA GLU A 79 20.04 5.93 -3.42
C GLU A 79 18.52 6.03 -3.43
N ILE A 80 17.83 4.90 -3.24
CA ILE A 80 16.37 4.83 -3.21
C ILE A 80 15.81 5.60 -1.99
N LEU A 81 16.46 5.50 -0.83
CA LEU A 81 16.11 6.29 0.34
C LEU A 81 16.24 7.79 0.07
N SER A 82 17.32 8.21 -0.57
CA SER A 82 17.55 9.61 -0.94
C SER A 82 16.51 10.12 -1.93
N VAL A 83 16.18 9.33 -2.96
CA VAL A 83 15.13 9.66 -3.95
C VAL A 83 13.76 9.73 -3.29
N SER A 84 13.45 8.79 -2.40
CA SER A 84 12.18 8.77 -1.67
C SER A 84 12.05 9.99 -0.77
N ALA A 85 13.12 10.37 -0.07
CA ALA A 85 13.13 11.57 0.78
C ALA A 85 12.97 12.89 0.01
N MET A 86 13.44 12.96 -1.24
CA MET A 86 13.25 14.16 -2.08
C MET A 86 11.84 14.28 -2.67
N LEU A 87 11.15 13.16 -2.86
CA LEU A 87 9.82 13.08 -3.47
C LEU A 87 8.67 13.08 -2.45
N SER A 88 8.99 12.84 -1.17
CA SER A 88 8.03 12.84 -0.06
C SER A 88 7.70 14.23 0.45
#